data_AF-A0A3N2DZR7-F1
#
_entry.id   AF-A0A3N2DZR7-F1
#
_cell.length_a   1.000
_cell.length_b   1.000
_cell.length_c   1.000
_cell.angle_alpha   90.00
_cell.angle_beta   90.00
_cell.angle_gamma   90.00
#
_symmetry.space_group_name_H-M   'P 1'
#
loop_
_entity.id
_entity.type
_entity.pdbx_description
1 polymer ?
#
loop_
_entity_poly.entity_id
_entity_poly.type
_entity_poly.pdbx_seq_one_letter_code
_entity_poly.pdbx_strand_id
1 'polypeptide(L)'
;MISVIFLILIAILAVFFVMKSYQKAVSLQFNTVAASDQRMAAKPVYHASFSAVCVLFGAMVSVLIVLLINHFLLLEIAMPITILASLVGASIGGSYAGSRVQQTFNARVVVERCLRGVLFCCAAVAVLTTLAIVLSVLFESLLFFKKVSLTDFLFGTQWSPQIAMRADQAGATGLFGILPLLAGTLLITAIAMSIAAPIGLMSAIYLSEYASEKARAFFKPVLELLAGIPTVVYGFFAALAVAPWVRRFGESMGWSVSSESALAAGLVMGVMIIPFVSSLSDDVIRAVPQTLRDGALGLGSTRGEMIRQVVLPAALPGIVSGMLLAVSRAIGETMIVVMAAGMAANLTANPLESVTTVTVQIVTLLTGDQEFDSAKTLAAFALGLVLFVITLMLNVIALQVVNKYREQYD
;
A
#
# COMPACT_ATOMS: atom_id res chain seq x y z
N MET A 1 -16.06 5.32 23.25
CA MET A 1 -16.92 6.51 23.48
C MET A 1 -16.14 7.69 24.08
N ILE A 2 -15.38 7.49 25.17
CA ILE A 2 -14.59 8.54 25.85
C ILE A 2 -13.55 9.22 24.91
N SER A 3 -12.86 8.47 24.04
CA SER A 3 -11.87 9.01 23.10
C SER A 3 -12.47 9.92 22.02
N VAL A 4 -13.76 9.73 21.67
CA VAL A 4 -14.46 10.58 20.68
C VAL A 4 -14.87 11.90 21.32
N ILE A 5 -15.40 11.85 22.55
CA ILE A 5 -15.74 13.05 23.34
C ILE A 5 -14.48 13.91 23.55
N PHE A 6 -13.34 13.25 23.83
CA PHE A 6 -12.05 13.91 23.95
C PHE A 6 -11.65 14.71 22.69
N LEU A 7 -11.69 14.08 21.51
CA LEU A 7 -11.37 14.74 20.24
C LEU A 7 -12.31 15.91 19.95
N ILE A 8 -13.61 15.74 20.26
CA ILE A 8 -14.62 16.81 20.10
C ILE A 8 -14.29 18.00 21.01
N LEU A 9 -13.94 17.78 22.28
CA LEU A 9 -13.62 18.86 23.22
C LEU A 9 -12.37 19.65 22.78
N ILE A 10 -11.32 18.97 22.32
CA ILE A 10 -10.13 19.65 21.76
C ILE A 10 -10.49 20.42 20.50
N ALA A 11 -11.32 19.85 19.61
CA ALA A 11 -11.73 20.51 18.38
C ALA A 11 -12.54 21.79 18.68
N ILE A 12 -13.47 21.74 19.63
CA ILE A 12 -14.24 22.92 20.07
C ILE A 12 -13.30 23.99 20.63
N LEU A 13 -12.37 23.60 21.48
CA LEU A 13 -11.41 24.53 22.08
C LEU A 13 -10.49 25.15 21.02
N ALA A 14 -10.01 24.36 20.06
CA ALA A 14 -9.22 24.84 18.94
C ALA A 14 -10.01 25.84 18.09
N VAL A 15 -11.25 25.52 17.72
CA VAL A 15 -12.13 26.45 16.97
C VAL A 15 -12.32 27.75 17.74
N PHE A 16 -12.56 27.70 19.06
CA PHE A 16 -12.71 28.89 19.89
C PHE A 16 -11.46 29.80 19.83
N PHE A 17 -10.26 29.26 20.07
CA PHE A 17 -9.03 30.05 20.06
C PHE A 17 -8.62 30.52 18.66
N VAL A 18 -8.91 29.73 17.62
CA VAL A 18 -8.70 30.09 16.21
C VAL A 18 -9.60 31.27 15.84
N MET A 19 -10.90 31.21 16.14
CA MET A 19 -11.83 32.31 15.88
C MET A 19 -11.44 33.57 16.65
N LYS A 20 -11.09 33.45 17.94
CA LYS A 20 -10.65 34.59 18.76
C LYS A 20 -9.40 35.26 18.20
N SER A 21 -8.43 34.47 17.76
CA SER A 21 -7.18 34.98 17.18
C SER A 21 -7.41 35.61 15.80
N TYR A 22 -8.30 35.03 15.00
CA TYR A 22 -8.73 35.57 13.71
C TYR A 22 -9.41 36.93 13.87
N GLN A 23 -10.44 37.01 14.73
CA GLN A 23 -11.20 38.24 14.98
C GLN A 23 -10.27 39.36 15.49
N LYS A 24 -9.36 39.04 16.42
CA LYS A 24 -8.36 39.98 16.92
C LYS A 24 -7.39 40.45 15.83
N ALA A 25 -6.97 39.57 14.93
CA ALA A 25 -6.09 39.95 13.83
C ALA A 25 -6.83 40.80 12.78
N VAL A 26 -8.10 40.51 12.49
CA VAL A 26 -8.94 41.31 11.60
C VAL A 26 -9.14 42.73 12.15
N SER A 27 -9.48 42.87 13.44
CA SER A 27 -9.66 44.20 14.05
C SER A 27 -8.37 45.01 14.06
N LEU A 28 -7.22 44.37 14.34
CA LEU A 28 -5.92 45.00 14.26
C LEU A 28 -5.58 45.44 12.83
N GLN A 29 -5.91 44.63 11.82
CA GLN A 29 -5.68 44.95 10.41
C GLN A 29 -6.48 46.19 9.97
N PHE A 30 -7.76 46.28 10.35
CA PHE A 30 -8.59 47.45 10.06
C PHE A 30 -8.03 48.71 10.73
N ASN A 31 -7.63 48.62 12.01
CA ASN A 31 -7.07 49.75 12.75
C ASN A 31 -5.71 50.21 12.19
N THR A 32 -4.84 49.29 11.71
CA THR A 32 -3.57 49.67 11.07
C THR A 32 -3.77 50.43 9.77
N VAL A 33 -4.69 49.95 8.92
CA VAL A 33 -4.96 50.57 7.61
C VAL A 33 -5.56 51.96 7.82
N ALA A 34 -6.41 52.12 8.83
CA ALA A 34 -6.99 53.42 9.18
C ALA A 34 -5.99 54.41 9.79
N ALA A 35 -4.92 53.95 10.45
CA ALA A 35 -4.04 54.79 11.25
C ALA A 35 -2.70 55.16 10.59
N SER A 36 -2.11 54.31 9.74
CA SER A 36 -0.74 54.53 9.26
C SER A 36 -0.43 54.09 7.83
N ASP A 37 -1.44 53.69 7.03
CA ASP A 37 -1.30 53.12 5.68
C ASP A 37 -0.30 51.93 5.59
N GLN A 38 0.09 51.36 6.74
CA GLN A 38 0.96 50.20 6.83
C GLN A 38 0.14 48.91 6.87
N ARG A 39 0.68 47.86 6.22
CA ARG A 39 0.09 46.53 6.21
C ARG A 39 0.67 45.67 7.34
N MET A 40 -0.17 44.85 7.98
CA MET A 40 0.28 43.84 8.94
C MET A 40 1.30 42.87 8.33
N ALA A 41 2.23 42.37 9.16
CA ALA A 41 3.27 41.43 8.76
C ALA A 41 2.74 40.08 8.24
N ALA A 42 1.54 39.67 8.66
CA ALA A 42 0.86 38.47 8.16
C ALA A 42 -0.66 38.67 8.08
N LYS A 43 -1.31 37.95 7.16
CA LYS A 43 -2.79 37.97 7.04
C LYS A 43 -3.44 37.35 8.28
N PRO A 44 -4.67 37.75 8.66
CA PRO A 44 -5.39 37.19 9.82
C PRO A 44 -5.51 35.67 9.83
N VAL A 45 -5.62 35.06 8.64
CA VAL A 45 -5.66 33.59 8.48
C VAL A 45 -4.41 32.93 9.08
N TYR A 46 -3.21 33.50 8.92
CA TYR A 46 -1.99 32.92 9.48
C TYR A 46 -1.91 33.02 11.01
N HIS A 47 -2.48 34.07 11.61
CA HIS A 47 -2.60 34.16 13.06
C HIS A 47 -3.61 33.13 13.60
N ALA A 48 -4.68 32.87 12.85
CA ALA A 48 -5.63 31.81 13.14
C ALA A 48 -4.97 30.42 13.06
N SER A 49 -4.20 30.15 12.00
CA SER A 49 -3.42 28.91 11.86
C SER A 49 -2.36 28.75 12.94
N PHE A 50 -1.65 29.82 13.31
CA PHE A 50 -0.69 29.81 14.43
C PHE A 50 -1.36 29.43 15.75
N SER A 51 -2.56 29.96 16.01
CA SER A 51 -3.36 29.59 17.17
C SER A 51 -3.74 28.11 17.18
N ALA A 52 -4.17 27.56 16.03
CA ALA A 52 -4.43 26.13 15.90
C ALA A 52 -3.19 25.29 16.24
N VAL A 53 -2.01 25.67 15.71
CA VAL A 53 -0.75 24.97 15.99
C VAL A 53 -0.42 25.01 17.49
N CYS A 54 -0.50 26.17 18.15
CA CYS A 54 -0.18 26.27 19.57
C CYS A 54 -1.16 25.50 20.46
N VAL A 55 -2.46 25.49 20.13
CA VAL A 55 -3.47 24.70 20.84
C VAL A 55 -3.17 23.20 20.72
N LEU A 56 -2.95 22.71 19.50
CA LEU A 56 -2.66 21.29 19.26
C LEU A 56 -1.34 20.88 19.92
N PHE A 57 -0.29 21.70 19.80
CA PHE A 57 0.99 21.44 20.41
C PHE A 57 0.90 21.40 21.94
N GLY A 58 0.20 22.37 22.55
CA GLY A 58 -0.05 22.40 23.99
C GLY A 58 -0.79 21.16 24.48
N ALA A 59 -1.84 20.73 23.76
CA ALA A 59 -2.56 19.50 24.08
C ALA A 59 -1.64 18.27 24.02
N MET A 60 -0.86 18.15 22.94
CA MET A 60 -0.01 16.99 22.67
C MET A 60 1.13 16.86 23.70
N VAL A 61 1.78 17.98 24.05
CA VAL A 61 2.83 18.01 25.07
C VAL A 61 2.28 17.61 26.44
N SER A 62 1.09 18.09 26.82
CA SER A 62 0.46 17.69 28.08
C SER A 62 0.13 16.20 28.13
N VAL A 63 -0.37 15.62 27.04
CA VAL A 63 -0.58 14.17 26.94
C VAL A 63 0.74 13.42 27.08
N LEU A 64 1.78 13.85 26.36
CA LEU A 64 3.10 13.21 26.40
C LEU A 64 3.70 13.24 27.80
N ILE A 65 3.59 14.35 28.52
CA ILE A 65 4.04 14.46 29.92
C ILE A 65 3.31 13.45 30.81
N VAL A 66 1.98 13.35 30.69
CA VAL A 66 1.20 12.39 31.47
C VAL A 66 1.59 10.94 31.16
N LEU A 67 1.83 10.62 29.88
CA LEU A 67 2.29 9.30 29.46
C LEU A 67 3.68 8.97 30.02
N LEU A 68 4.61 9.92 29.98
CA LEU A 68 5.95 9.74 30.55
C LEU A 68 5.90 9.55 32.07
N ILE A 69 5.08 10.33 32.77
CA ILE A 69 4.86 10.19 34.22
C ILE A 69 4.31 8.80 34.53
N ASN A 70 3.26 8.36 33.81
CA ASN A 70 2.68 7.03 34.00
C ASN A 70 3.73 5.93 33.80
N HIS A 71 4.52 6.01 32.72
CA HIS A 71 5.56 5.02 32.41
C HIS A 71 6.70 4.98 33.42
N PHE A 72 7.27 6.12 33.82
CA PHE A 72 8.45 6.18 34.70
C PHE A 72 8.14 6.07 36.19
N LEU A 73 6.97 6.56 36.62
CA LEU A 73 6.56 6.52 38.04
C LEU A 73 5.62 5.34 38.33
N LEU A 74 5.34 4.49 37.33
CA LEU A 74 4.42 3.34 37.43
C LEU A 74 3.05 3.75 38.02
N LEU A 75 2.59 4.96 37.70
CA LEU A 75 1.33 5.52 38.17
C LEU A 75 0.22 5.23 37.16
N GLU A 76 -0.79 4.44 37.52
CA GLU A 76 -1.99 4.23 36.69
C GLU A 76 -2.90 5.48 36.66
N ILE A 77 -2.45 6.55 36.00
CA ILE A 77 -3.21 7.79 35.84
C ILE A 77 -4.45 7.49 35.00
N ALA A 78 -5.62 7.69 35.60
CA ALA A 78 -6.89 7.46 34.94
C ALA A 78 -7.09 8.40 33.74
N MET A 79 -7.71 7.87 32.67
CA MET A 79 -8.00 8.59 31.43
C MET A 79 -8.63 10.00 31.59
N PRO A 80 -9.55 10.25 32.55
CA PRO A 80 -10.12 11.59 32.75
C PRO A 80 -9.06 12.66 33.11
N ILE A 81 -8.03 12.27 33.86
CA ILE A 81 -6.95 13.18 34.27
C ILE A 81 -6.09 13.56 33.07
N THR A 82 -5.77 12.59 32.19
CA THR A 82 -5.06 12.82 30.94
C THR A 82 -5.83 13.78 30.02
N ILE A 83 -7.15 13.59 29.92
CA ILE A 83 -8.04 14.48 29.15
C ILE A 83 -8.00 15.89 29.75
N LEU A 84 -8.15 16.04 31.06
CA LEU A 84 -8.10 17.33 31.72
C LEU A 84 -6.75 18.05 31.48
N ALA A 85 -5.64 17.35 31.67
CA ALA A 85 -4.30 17.88 31.45
C ALA A 85 -4.13 18.40 30.01
N SER A 86 -4.63 17.65 29.02
CA SER A 86 -4.55 18.07 27.62
C SER A 86 -5.44 19.27 27.28
N LEU A 87 -6.64 19.40 27.87
CA LEU A 87 -7.48 20.59 27.71
C LEU A 87 -6.86 21.83 28.34
N VAL A 88 -6.17 21.67 29.47
CA VAL A 88 -5.39 22.73 30.11
C VAL A 88 -4.21 23.13 29.22
N GLY A 89 -3.43 22.17 28.72
CA GLY A 89 -2.34 22.43 27.78
C GLY A 89 -2.79 23.14 26.51
N ALA A 90 -3.91 22.70 25.94
CA ALA A 90 -4.56 23.31 24.78
C ALA A 90 -4.96 24.78 25.06
N SER A 91 -5.53 25.05 26.24
CA SER A 91 -5.95 26.39 26.66
C SER A 91 -4.77 27.33 26.88
N ILE A 92 -3.68 26.83 27.46
CA ILE A 92 -2.42 27.56 27.62
C ILE A 92 -1.85 27.91 26.24
N GLY A 93 -1.80 26.93 25.32
CA GLY A 93 -1.34 27.14 23.95
C GLY A 93 -2.16 28.18 23.18
N GLY A 94 -3.49 28.11 23.26
CA GLY A 94 -4.38 29.08 22.63
C GLY A 94 -4.26 30.49 23.23
N SER A 95 -4.10 30.58 24.55
CA SER A 95 -3.90 31.86 25.24
C SER A 95 -2.55 32.50 24.88
N TYR A 96 -1.50 31.69 24.76
CA TYR A 96 -0.19 32.13 24.28
C TYR A 96 -0.26 32.64 22.82
N ALA A 97 -0.97 31.94 21.94
CA ALA A 97 -1.14 32.42 20.57
C ALA A 97 -1.91 33.76 20.52
N GLY A 98 -2.96 33.89 21.33
CA GLY A 98 -3.76 35.11 21.44
C GLY A 98 -2.96 36.32 21.93
N SER A 99 -1.96 36.14 22.80
CA SER A 99 -1.08 37.22 23.28
C SER A 99 -0.05 37.65 22.22
N ARG A 100 0.32 36.76 21.30
CA ARG A 100 1.25 37.00 20.20
C ARG A 100 0.61 37.62 18.94
N VAL A 101 -0.71 37.78 18.90
CA VAL A 101 -1.39 38.50 17.82
C VAL A 101 -1.05 39.99 17.91
N GLN A 102 -0.05 40.40 17.13
CA GLN A 102 0.49 41.76 17.03
C GLN A 102 0.79 42.09 15.57
N GLN A 103 0.87 43.38 15.24
CA GLN A 103 1.06 43.87 13.87
C GLN A 103 2.42 43.47 13.26
N THR A 104 3.45 43.38 14.09
CA THR A 104 4.84 43.05 13.69
C THR A 104 5.14 41.55 13.68
N PHE A 105 4.27 40.73 14.27
CA PHE A 105 4.50 39.29 14.38
C PHE A 105 4.18 38.59 13.06
N ASN A 106 5.19 38.02 12.42
CA ASN A 106 5.03 37.27 11.18
C ASN A 106 4.60 35.82 11.46
N ALA A 107 3.31 35.64 11.74
CA ALA A 107 2.71 34.33 12.01
C ALA A 107 2.90 33.32 10.86
N ARG A 108 2.99 33.81 9.61
CA ARG A 108 3.21 32.97 8.43
C ARG A 108 4.52 32.18 8.53
N VAL A 109 5.63 32.85 8.84
CA VAL A 109 6.96 32.21 8.92
C VAL A 109 6.99 31.13 10.00
N VAL A 110 6.35 31.38 11.15
CA VAL A 110 6.31 30.43 12.26
C VAL A 110 5.45 29.21 11.91
N VAL A 111 4.28 29.42 11.31
CA VAL A 111 3.40 28.34 10.86
C VAL A 111 4.08 27.51 9.77
N GLU A 112 4.68 28.14 8.75
CA GLU A 112 5.40 27.45 7.68
C GLU A 112 6.58 26.63 8.23
N ARG A 113 7.34 27.17 9.18
CA ARG A 113 8.44 26.45 9.84
C ARG A 113 7.93 25.25 10.65
N CYS A 114 6.82 25.41 11.37
CA CYS A 114 6.21 24.30 12.12
C CYS A 114 5.69 23.21 11.18
N LEU A 115 4.94 23.57 10.14
CA LEU A 115 4.44 22.62 9.14
C LEU A 115 5.59 21.88 8.44
N ARG A 116 6.64 22.59 8.04
CA ARG A 116 7.84 21.96 7.47
C ARG A 116 8.51 20.99 8.45
N GLY A 117 8.60 21.36 9.73
CA GLY A 117 9.13 20.49 10.78
C GLY A 117 8.28 19.23 10.98
N VAL A 118 6.96 19.36 11.03
CA VAL A 118 6.03 18.22 11.13
C VAL A 118 6.15 17.30 9.92
N LEU A 119 6.14 17.86 8.70
CA LEU A 119 6.30 17.09 7.46
C LEU A 119 7.67 16.38 7.41
N PHE A 120 8.73 17.05 7.85
CA PHE A 120 10.06 16.46 7.96
C PHE A 120 10.09 15.30 8.97
N CYS A 121 9.50 15.47 10.16
CA CYS A 121 9.38 14.40 11.15
C CYS A 121 8.57 13.22 10.61
N CYS A 122 7.43 13.46 9.96
CA CYS A 122 6.64 12.40 9.34
C CYS A 122 7.43 11.64 8.27
N ALA A 123 8.14 12.35 7.39
CA ALA A 123 9.00 11.74 6.38
C ALA A 123 10.15 10.95 7.02
N ALA A 124 10.80 11.50 8.07
CA ALA A 124 11.87 10.83 8.79
C ALA A 124 11.37 9.54 9.47
N VAL A 125 10.22 9.57 10.15
CA VAL A 125 9.61 8.37 10.73
C VAL A 125 9.33 7.34 9.64
N ALA A 126 8.75 7.73 8.50
CA ALA A 126 8.48 6.80 7.40
C ALA A 126 9.75 6.15 6.82
N VAL A 127 10.84 6.91 6.68
CA VAL A 127 12.13 6.38 6.21
C VAL A 127 12.75 5.45 7.25
N LEU A 128 12.74 5.84 8.52
CA LEU A 128 13.29 5.05 9.62
C LEU A 128 12.52 3.74 9.84
N THR A 129 11.19 3.75 9.74
CA THR A 129 10.38 2.53 9.83
C THR A 129 10.65 1.60 8.66
N THR A 130 10.77 2.13 7.43
CA THR A 130 11.14 1.34 6.25
C THR A 130 12.51 0.70 6.44
N LEU A 131 13.50 1.47 6.88
CA LEU A 131 14.84 0.96 7.19
C LEU A 131 14.80 -0.10 8.29
N ALA A 132 14.03 0.11 9.36
CA ALA A 132 13.87 -0.84 10.45
C ALA A 132 13.25 -2.17 9.98
N ILE A 133 12.24 -2.13 9.10
CA ILE A 133 11.63 -3.33 8.51
C ILE A 133 12.67 -4.09 7.68
N VAL A 134 13.41 -3.40 6.81
CA VAL A 134 14.45 -4.02 5.98
C VAL A 134 15.55 -4.66 6.83
N LEU A 135 16.04 -3.94 7.85
CA LEU A 135 17.06 -4.46 8.76
C LEU A 135 16.54 -5.63 9.59
N SER A 136 15.31 -5.56 10.10
CA SER A 136 14.67 -6.67 10.84
C SER A 136 14.58 -7.92 9.97
N VAL A 137 14.01 -7.82 8.77
CA VAL A 137 13.91 -8.95 7.83
C VAL A 137 15.28 -9.52 7.49
N LEU A 138 16.28 -8.66 7.27
CA LEU A 138 17.65 -9.08 6.96
C LEU A 138 18.30 -9.82 8.14
N PHE A 139 18.27 -9.27 9.35
CA PHE A 139 18.91 -9.88 10.52
C PHE A 139 18.26 -11.21 10.90
N GLU A 140 16.93 -11.28 10.92
CA GLU A 140 16.22 -12.52 11.24
C GLU A 140 16.45 -13.60 10.16
N SER A 141 16.54 -13.21 8.88
CA SER A 141 16.91 -14.13 7.81
C SER A 141 18.35 -14.64 7.95
N LEU A 142 19.30 -13.79 8.38
CA LEU A 142 20.67 -14.22 8.66
C LEU A 142 20.73 -15.22 9.83
N LEU A 143 19.86 -15.07 10.85
CA LEU A 143 19.73 -16.05 11.93
C LEU A 143 19.15 -17.37 11.41
N PHE A 144 18.17 -17.33 10.50
CA PHE A 144 17.66 -18.52 9.82
C PHE A 144 18.76 -19.27 9.06
N PHE A 145 19.57 -18.56 8.26
CA PHE A 145 20.63 -19.18 7.46
C PHE A 145 21.83 -19.71 8.27
N LYS A 146 21.90 -19.39 9.57
CA LYS A 146 22.81 -20.10 10.49
C LYS A 146 22.29 -21.50 10.88
N LYS A 147 20.98 -21.73 10.80
CA LYS A 147 20.31 -22.99 11.16
C LYS A 147 20.05 -23.87 9.93
N VAL A 148 19.79 -23.26 8.77
CA VAL A 148 19.47 -23.96 7.51
C VAL A 148 20.41 -23.48 6.41
N SER A 149 20.99 -24.40 5.63
CA SER A 149 21.85 -24.03 4.50
C SER A 149 21.08 -23.21 3.45
N LEU A 150 21.73 -22.16 2.93
CA LEU A 150 21.17 -21.35 1.84
C LEU A 150 20.86 -22.19 0.59
N THR A 151 21.70 -23.20 0.29
CA THR A 151 21.49 -24.07 -0.88
C THR A 151 20.25 -24.94 -0.71
N ASP A 152 20.07 -25.51 0.47
CA ASP A 152 18.95 -26.41 0.77
C ASP A 152 17.63 -25.64 0.81
N PHE A 153 17.68 -24.38 1.26
CA PHE A 153 16.56 -23.47 1.20
C PHE A 153 16.20 -23.07 -0.24
N LEU A 154 17.16 -22.62 -1.05
CA LEU A 154 16.90 -22.11 -2.41
C LEU A 154 16.56 -23.21 -3.42
N PHE A 155 17.19 -24.38 -3.31
CA PHE A 155 17.03 -25.48 -4.28
C PHE A 155 16.26 -26.67 -3.72
N GLY A 156 15.83 -26.62 -2.46
CA GLY A 156 15.02 -27.68 -1.86
C GLY A 156 13.64 -27.79 -2.53
N THR A 157 13.24 -29.02 -2.80
CA THR A 157 11.96 -29.37 -3.47
C THR A 157 10.87 -29.79 -2.49
N GLN A 158 11.15 -29.77 -1.19
CA GLN A 158 10.25 -30.19 -0.13
C GLN A 158 10.12 -29.09 0.90
N TRP A 159 8.89 -28.80 1.29
CA TRP A 159 8.57 -27.83 2.31
C TRP A 159 7.70 -28.47 3.40
N SER A 160 8.33 -28.76 4.53
CA SER A 160 7.71 -29.28 5.74
C SER A 160 8.40 -28.65 6.96
N PRO A 161 7.91 -27.49 7.43
CA PRO A 161 8.49 -26.78 8.57
C PRO A 161 8.15 -27.43 9.92
N GLN A 162 7.57 -28.65 9.93
CA GLN A 162 7.32 -29.44 11.12
C GLN A 162 8.62 -30.09 11.60
N ILE A 163 8.96 -29.87 12.88
CA ILE A 163 10.09 -30.50 13.54
C ILE A 163 9.57 -31.83 14.12
N ALA A 164 10.27 -32.94 13.83
CA ALA A 164 9.87 -34.25 14.36
C ALA A 164 9.86 -34.24 15.91
N MET A 165 8.79 -34.75 16.53
CA MET A 165 8.64 -34.77 18.00
C MET A 165 9.55 -35.80 18.70
N ARG A 166 10.38 -36.56 17.97
CA ARG A 166 11.32 -37.56 18.50
C ARG A 166 12.68 -37.42 17.80
N ALA A 167 13.76 -37.52 18.57
CA ALA A 167 15.16 -37.40 18.09
C ALA A 167 15.55 -38.49 17.07
N ASP A 168 14.81 -39.60 17.04
CA ASP A 168 15.10 -40.81 16.26
C ASP A 168 14.36 -40.84 14.91
N GLN A 169 13.55 -39.82 14.59
CA GLN A 169 12.94 -39.68 13.27
C GLN A 169 13.83 -38.87 12.33
N ALA A 170 14.09 -39.40 11.14
CA ALA A 170 14.67 -38.64 10.03
C ALA A 170 13.77 -37.42 9.74
N GLY A 171 14.26 -36.21 10.07
CA GLY A 171 13.44 -34.98 10.11
C GLY A 171 13.69 -34.07 11.33
N ALA A 172 14.75 -34.30 12.10
CA ALA A 172 15.13 -33.47 13.26
C ALA A 172 15.42 -31.98 12.94
N THR A 173 15.61 -31.65 11.66
CA THR A 173 15.67 -30.29 11.13
C THR A 173 14.57 -30.20 10.06
N GLY A 174 13.58 -29.33 10.23
CA GLY A 174 12.46 -29.21 9.27
C GLY A 174 12.95 -29.00 7.83
N LEU A 175 12.14 -29.37 6.84
CA LEU A 175 12.46 -29.18 5.42
C LEU A 175 11.98 -27.80 4.98
N PHE A 176 12.90 -26.94 4.55
CA PHE A 176 12.60 -25.54 4.21
C PHE A 176 12.87 -25.20 2.74
N GLY A 177 12.68 -26.14 1.82
CA GLY A 177 12.87 -25.89 0.38
C GLY A 177 11.83 -24.94 -0.20
N ILE A 178 12.26 -23.82 -0.78
CA ILE A 178 11.37 -22.75 -1.25
C ILE A 178 10.72 -23.05 -2.61
N LEU A 179 11.27 -23.97 -3.41
CA LEU A 179 10.83 -24.17 -4.80
C LEU A 179 9.34 -24.50 -4.95
N PRO A 180 8.71 -25.36 -4.13
CA PRO A 180 7.27 -25.60 -4.23
C PRO A 180 6.43 -24.34 -3.99
N LEU A 181 6.90 -23.47 -3.08
CA LEU A 181 6.21 -22.21 -2.75
C LEU A 181 6.31 -21.20 -3.89
N LEU A 182 7.51 -21.07 -4.48
CA LEU A 182 7.73 -20.21 -5.65
C LEU A 182 6.96 -20.73 -6.85
N ALA A 183 6.96 -22.05 -7.08
CA ALA A 183 6.19 -22.67 -8.15
C ALA A 183 4.69 -22.40 -7.99
N GLY A 184 4.15 -22.55 -6.78
CA GLY A 184 2.74 -22.23 -6.50
C GLY A 184 2.42 -20.75 -6.70
N THR A 185 3.25 -19.83 -6.19
CA THR A 185 3.09 -18.38 -6.39
C THR A 185 3.12 -18.01 -7.88
N LEU A 186 4.08 -18.55 -8.64
CA LEU A 186 4.22 -18.29 -10.06
C LEU A 186 3.10 -18.91 -10.89
N LEU A 187 2.63 -20.11 -10.54
CA LEU A 187 1.51 -20.78 -11.21
C LEU A 187 0.23 -19.95 -11.08
N ILE A 188 -0.11 -19.52 -9.86
CA ILE A 188 -1.30 -18.68 -9.61
C ILE A 188 -1.14 -17.33 -10.33
N THR A 189 0.04 -16.72 -10.27
CA THR A 189 0.34 -15.46 -10.97
C THR A 189 0.19 -15.61 -12.49
N ALA A 190 0.69 -16.70 -13.07
CA ALA A 190 0.59 -16.97 -14.49
C ALA A 190 -0.87 -17.12 -14.93
N ILE A 191 -1.69 -17.84 -14.16
CA ILE A 191 -3.13 -17.98 -14.41
C ILE A 191 -3.80 -16.60 -14.33
N ALA A 192 -3.51 -15.81 -13.30
CA ALA A 192 -4.08 -14.49 -13.11
C ALA A 192 -3.74 -13.56 -14.28
N MET A 193 -2.47 -13.52 -14.70
CA MET A 193 -2.01 -12.67 -15.79
C MET A 193 -2.50 -13.14 -17.16
N SER A 194 -2.73 -14.45 -17.35
CA SER A 194 -3.33 -14.98 -18.59
C SER A 194 -4.72 -14.40 -18.86
N ILE A 195 -5.42 -13.92 -17.82
CA ILE A 195 -6.74 -13.31 -17.89
C ILE A 195 -6.61 -11.78 -17.83
N ALA A 196 -5.89 -11.28 -16.83
CA ALA A 196 -5.81 -9.86 -16.55
C ALA A 196 -5.07 -9.06 -17.62
N ALA A 197 -3.98 -9.61 -18.18
CA ALA A 197 -3.20 -8.93 -19.20
C ALA A 197 -4.02 -8.69 -20.48
N PRO A 198 -4.63 -9.71 -21.14
CA PRO A 198 -5.38 -9.47 -22.36
C PRO A 198 -6.64 -8.66 -22.11
N ILE A 199 -7.43 -8.98 -21.07
CA ILE A 199 -8.69 -8.26 -20.82
C ILE A 199 -8.39 -6.82 -20.42
N GLY A 200 -7.46 -6.60 -19.48
CA GLY A 200 -7.08 -5.27 -19.04
C GLY A 200 -6.51 -4.41 -20.16
N LEU A 201 -5.62 -4.97 -21.00
CA LEU A 201 -5.06 -4.22 -22.13
C LEU A 201 -6.12 -3.89 -23.19
N MET A 202 -7.02 -4.82 -23.50
CA MET A 202 -8.11 -4.54 -24.44
C MET A 202 -9.08 -3.49 -23.89
N SER A 203 -9.41 -3.55 -22.59
CA SER A 203 -10.20 -2.51 -21.92
C SER A 203 -9.52 -1.15 -21.96
N ALA A 204 -8.20 -1.10 -21.75
CA ALA A 204 -7.42 0.13 -21.86
C ALA A 204 -7.44 0.73 -23.27
N ILE A 205 -7.21 -0.10 -24.30
CA ILE A 205 -7.26 0.33 -25.70
C ILE A 205 -8.66 0.84 -26.06
N TYR A 206 -9.72 0.15 -25.62
CA TYR A 206 -11.08 0.61 -25.84
C TYR A 206 -11.34 1.96 -25.16
N LEU A 207 -10.97 2.11 -23.88
CA LEU A 207 -11.24 3.34 -23.12
C LEU A 207 -10.42 4.53 -23.61
N SER A 208 -9.19 4.31 -24.07
CA SER A 208 -8.30 5.36 -24.56
C SER A 208 -8.64 5.78 -26.00
N GLU A 209 -8.87 4.80 -26.88
CA GLU A 209 -8.87 5.04 -28.31
C GLU A 209 -10.23 4.85 -28.99
N TYR A 210 -11.24 4.22 -28.37
CA TYR A 210 -12.55 3.97 -29.01
C TYR A 210 -13.75 4.55 -28.25
N ALA A 211 -13.67 4.64 -26.92
CA ALA A 211 -14.79 5.02 -26.07
C ALA A 211 -15.22 6.48 -26.31
N SER A 212 -16.54 6.70 -26.30
CA SER A 212 -17.09 8.05 -26.22
C SER A 212 -16.85 8.64 -24.82
N GLU A 213 -16.85 9.97 -24.72
CA GLU A 213 -16.69 10.68 -23.43
C GLU A 213 -17.69 10.18 -22.37
N LYS A 214 -18.93 9.87 -22.78
CA LYS A 214 -19.97 9.34 -21.88
C LYS A 214 -19.64 7.92 -21.38
N ALA A 215 -19.21 7.03 -22.28
CA ALA A 215 -18.84 5.67 -21.90
C ALA A 215 -17.65 5.70 -20.95
N ARG A 216 -16.65 6.52 -21.25
CA ARG A 216 -15.47 6.67 -20.40
C ARG A 216 -15.81 7.23 -19.02
N ALA A 217 -16.63 8.29 -18.95
CA ALA A 217 -17.05 8.90 -17.69
C ALA A 217 -17.82 7.94 -16.77
N PHE A 218 -18.34 6.84 -17.32
CA PHE A 218 -18.95 5.76 -16.56
C PHE A 218 -17.95 4.63 -16.23
N PHE A 219 -17.27 4.07 -17.23
CA PHE A 219 -16.45 2.87 -17.04
C PHE A 219 -15.15 3.11 -16.27
N LYS A 220 -14.48 4.26 -16.45
CA LYS A 220 -13.21 4.53 -15.73
C LYS A 220 -13.42 4.59 -14.20
N PRO A 221 -14.41 5.34 -13.67
CA PRO A 221 -14.73 5.28 -12.24
C PRO A 221 -15.14 3.89 -11.74
N VAL A 222 -15.84 3.10 -12.56
CA VAL A 222 -16.21 1.71 -12.19
C VAL A 222 -14.95 0.84 -12.03
N LEU A 223 -13.99 0.93 -12.95
CA LEU A 223 -12.72 0.21 -12.83
C LEU A 223 -11.92 0.65 -11.60
N GLU A 224 -11.89 1.96 -11.31
CA GLU A 224 -11.24 2.50 -10.11
C GLU A 224 -11.92 2.02 -8.82
N LEU A 225 -13.26 1.95 -8.81
CA LEU A 225 -14.02 1.41 -7.69
C LEU A 225 -13.73 -0.09 -7.47
N LEU A 226 -13.66 -0.87 -8.55
CA LEU A 226 -13.30 -2.29 -8.48
C LEU A 226 -11.88 -2.52 -7.92
N ALA A 227 -10.94 -1.63 -8.23
CA ALA A 227 -9.59 -1.66 -7.67
C ALA A 227 -9.56 -1.29 -6.16
N GLY A 228 -10.58 -0.58 -5.67
CA GLY A 228 -10.75 -0.22 -4.27
C GLY A 228 -11.37 -1.31 -3.39
N ILE A 229 -11.86 -2.41 -3.98
CA ILE A 229 -12.43 -3.52 -3.22
C ILE A 229 -11.32 -4.22 -2.40
N PRO A 230 -11.48 -4.41 -1.08
CA PRO A 230 -10.49 -5.11 -0.26
C PRO A 230 -10.25 -6.55 -0.75
N THR A 231 -8.99 -6.97 -0.78
CA THR A 231 -8.59 -8.30 -1.29
C THR A 231 -9.20 -9.46 -0.50
N VAL A 232 -9.48 -9.27 0.79
CA VAL A 232 -10.20 -10.25 1.62
C VAL A 232 -11.62 -10.55 1.12
N VAL A 233 -12.30 -9.56 0.52
CA VAL A 233 -13.63 -9.77 -0.06
C VAL A 233 -13.53 -10.68 -1.29
N TYR A 234 -12.53 -10.46 -2.13
CA TYR A 234 -12.21 -11.35 -3.25
C TYR A 234 -11.81 -12.75 -2.76
N GLY A 235 -11.03 -12.86 -1.68
CA GLY A 235 -10.65 -14.16 -1.10
C GLY A 235 -11.85 -14.96 -0.59
N PHE A 236 -12.79 -14.30 0.10
CA PHE A 236 -14.02 -14.94 0.55
C PHE A 236 -14.90 -15.40 -0.63
N PHE A 237 -15.04 -14.57 -1.66
CA PHE A 237 -15.73 -14.92 -2.90
C PHE A 237 -15.05 -16.09 -3.62
N ALA A 238 -13.72 -16.11 -3.66
CA ALA A 238 -12.94 -17.19 -4.24
C ALA A 238 -13.23 -18.51 -3.53
N ALA A 239 -13.15 -18.54 -2.20
CA ALA A 239 -13.34 -19.74 -1.40
C ALA A 239 -14.78 -20.28 -1.44
N LEU A 240 -15.79 -19.40 -1.38
CA LEU A 240 -17.19 -19.83 -1.22
C LEU A 240 -17.97 -19.97 -2.52
N ALA A 241 -17.58 -19.26 -3.58
CA ALA A 241 -18.31 -19.28 -4.85
C ALA A 241 -17.47 -19.89 -5.97
N VAL A 242 -16.29 -19.33 -6.23
CA VAL A 242 -15.50 -19.70 -7.42
C VAL A 242 -14.87 -21.08 -7.27
N ALA A 243 -14.23 -21.38 -6.15
CA ALA A 243 -13.62 -22.69 -5.88
C ALA A 243 -14.62 -23.85 -6.01
N PRO A 244 -15.81 -23.81 -5.34
CA PRO A 244 -16.83 -24.84 -5.52
C PRO A 244 -17.35 -24.92 -6.96
N TRP A 245 -17.49 -23.78 -7.65
CA TRP A 245 -17.92 -23.76 -9.04
C TRP A 245 -16.89 -24.40 -9.99
N VAL A 246 -15.61 -24.03 -9.88
CA VAL A 246 -14.50 -24.61 -10.65
C VAL A 246 -14.42 -26.11 -10.41
N ARG A 247 -14.55 -26.54 -9.15
CA ARG A 247 -14.53 -27.96 -8.80
C ARG A 247 -15.69 -28.73 -9.44
N ARG A 248 -16.94 -28.26 -9.29
CA ARG A 248 -18.12 -28.91 -9.89
C ARG A 248 -18.02 -28.97 -11.40
N PHE A 249 -17.53 -27.89 -12.02
CA PHE A 249 -17.30 -27.86 -13.47
C PHE A 249 -16.26 -28.91 -13.89
N GLY A 250 -15.11 -28.97 -13.20
CA GLY A 250 -14.10 -29.99 -13.48
C GLY A 250 -14.60 -31.42 -13.25
N GLU A 251 -15.32 -31.68 -12.16
CA GLU A 251 -15.92 -32.99 -11.87
C GLU A 251 -16.93 -33.40 -12.95
N SER A 252 -17.72 -32.46 -13.48
CA SER A 252 -18.64 -32.71 -14.60
C SER A 252 -17.94 -33.07 -15.92
N MET A 253 -16.67 -32.65 -16.08
CA MET A 253 -15.79 -32.97 -17.20
C MET A 253 -14.95 -34.24 -16.95
N GLY A 254 -15.12 -34.90 -15.79
CA GLY A 254 -14.36 -36.09 -15.39
C GLY A 254 -12.97 -35.80 -14.82
N TRP A 255 -12.67 -34.54 -14.46
CA TRP A 255 -11.38 -34.14 -13.89
C TRP A 255 -11.40 -34.16 -12.36
N SER A 256 -10.28 -34.55 -11.75
CA SER A 256 -10.08 -34.42 -10.29
C SER A 256 -9.60 -33.01 -9.97
N VAL A 257 -10.48 -32.18 -9.39
CA VAL A 257 -10.17 -30.79 -9.05
C VAL A 257 -10.20 -30.57 -7.55
N SER A 258 -9.13 -30.00 -7.01
CA SER A 258 -9.09 -29.58 -5.61
C SER A 258 -10.02 -28.38 -5.37
N SER A 259 -10.70 -28.36 -4.22
CA SER A 259 -11.43 -27.17 -3.77
C SER A 259 -10.48 -25.96 -3.58
N GLU A 260 -9.23 -26.20 -3.21
CA GLU A 260 -8.20 -25.17 -3.00
C GLU A 260 -7.19 -25.17 -4.15
N SER A 261 -7.69 -25.22 -5.38
CA SER A 261 -6.87 -25.33 -6.59
C SER A 261 -6.21 -24.02 -7.00
N ALA A 262 -5.02 -24.10 -7.60
CA ALA A 262 -4.34 -22.93 -8.15
C ALA A 262 -5.20 -22.17 -9.18
N LEU A 263 -6.02 -22.90 -9.94
CA LEU A 263 -6.97 -22.35 -10.91
C LEU A 263 -7.98 -21.43 -10.23
N ALA A 264 -8.67 -21.89 -9.19
CA ALA A 264 -9.69 -21.08 -8.52
C ALA A 264 -9.11 -19.77 -7.94
N ALA A 265 -7.96 -19.86 -7.26
CA ALA A 265 -7.27 -18.69 -6.72
C ALA A 265 -6.79 -17.75 -7.85
N GLY A 266 -6.21 -18.30 -8.91
CA GLY A 266 -5.69 -17.53 -10.05
C GLY A 266 -6.78 -16.83 -10.86
N LEU A 267 -7.96 -17.44 -11.04
CA LEU A 267 -9.09 -16.82 -11.72
C LEU A 267 -9.56 -15.55 -11.01
N VAL A 268 -9.77 -15.62 -9.70
CA VAL A 268 -10.24 -14.47 -8.91
C VAL A 268 -9.17 -13.39 -8.81
N MET A 269 -7.91 -13.80 -8.63
CA MET A 269 -6.78 -12.88 -8.68
C MET A 269 -6.68 -12.18 -10.05
N GLY A 270 -6.92 -12.90 -11.14
CA GLY A 270 -6.97 -12.33 -12.49
C GLY A 270 -8.03 -11.24 -12.60
N VAL A 271 -9.26 -11.50 -12.14
CA VAL A 271 -10.35 -10.51 -12.14
C VAL A 271 -9.98 -9.26 -11.34
N MET A 272 -9.36 -9.43 -10.17
CA MET A 272 -8.89 -8.32 -9.34
C MET A 272 -7.82 -7.46 -10.04
N ILE A 273 -6.95 -8.07 -10.85
CA ILE A 273 -5.85 -7.38 -11.52
C ILE A 273 -6.29 -6.64 -12.79
N ILE A 274 -7.40 -7.03 -13.43
CA ILE A 274 -7.96 -6.36 -14.61
C ILE A 274 -8.03 -4.83 -14.47
N PRO A 275 -8.68 -4.24 -13.43
CA PRO A 275 -8.78 -2.79 -13.32
C PRO A 275 -7.42 -2.11 -13.15
N PHE A 276 -6.44 -2.78 -12.52
CA PHE A 276 -5.09 -2.25 -12.38
C PHE A 276 -4.36 -2.19 -13.74
N VAL A 277 -4.36 -3.29 -14.50
CA VAL A 277 -3.77 -3.36 -15.84
C VAL A 277 -4.47 -2.37 -16.79
N SER A 278 -5.79 -2.33 -16.75
CA SER A 278 -6.58 -1.45 -17.61
C SER A 278 -6.34 0.03 -17.30
N SER A 279 -6.27 0.42 -16.03
CA SER A 279 -6.11 1.83 -15.67
C SER A 279 -4.71 2.33 -16.03
N LEU A 280 -3.66 1.57 -15.67
CA LEU A 280 -2.28 1.96 -15.99
C LEU A 280 -2.03 1.99 -17.51
N SER A 281 -2.53 0.99 -18.24
CA SER A 281 -2.36 0.97 -19.69
C SER A 281 -3.15 2.10 -20.37
N ASP A 282 -4.35 2.45 -19.88
CA ASP A 282 -5.14 3.58 -20.41
C ASP A 282 -4.41 4.91 -20.23
N ASP A 283 -3.82 5.14 -19.04
CA ASP A 283 -3.07 6.36 -18.75
C ASP A 283 -1.84 6.50 -19.66
N VAL A 284 -1.11 5.40 -19.89
CA VAL A 284 0.04 5.36 -20.80
C VAL A 284 -0.36 5.59 -22.26
N ILE A 285 -1.42 4.93 -22.74
CA ILE A 285 -1.88 5.07 -24.13
C ILE A 285 -2.33 6.52 -24.40
N ARG A 286 -3.00 7.14 -23.43
CA ARG A 286 -3.44 8.55 -23.52
C ARG A 286 -2.28 9.55 -23.47
N ALA A 287 -1.16 9.19 -22.86
CA ALA A 287 0.03 10.05 -22.80
C ALA A 287 0.71 10.22 -24.17
N VAL A 288 0.43 9.35 -25.15
CA VAL A 288 0.93 9.53 -26.52
C VAL A 288 0.40 10.86 -27.09
N PRO A 289 1.24 11.72 -27.70
CA PRO A 289 0.81 13.02 -28.24
C PRO A 289 -0.26 12.92 -29.33
N GLN A 290 -1.19 13.88 -29.36
CA GLN A 290 -2.23 13.92 -30.41
C GLN A 290 -1.66 14.15 -31.81
N THR A 291 -0.55 14.87 -31.93
CA THR A 291 0.13 15.12 -33.20
C THR A 291 0.55 13.83 -33.91
N LEU A 292 0.93 12.78 -33.18
CA LEU A 292 1.26 11.48 -33.76
C LEU A 292 0.00 10.77 -34.30
N ARG A 293 -1.13 10.91 -33.60
CA ARG A 293 -2.42 10.35 -34.04
C ARG A 293 -2.92 11.06 -35.30
N ASP A 294 -2.93 12.38 -35.28
CA ASP A 294 -3.35 13.22 -36.40
C ASP A 294 -2.43 13.03 -37.63
N GLY A 295 -1.13 12.89 -37.41
CA GLY A 295 -0.16 12.60 -38.48
C GLY A 295 -0.43 11.25 -39.16
N ALA A 296 -0.69 10.19 -38.39
CA ALA A 296 -1.01 8.88 -38.94
C ALA A 296 -2.32 8.88 -39.76
N LEU A 297 -3.35 9.55 -39.24
CA LEU A 297 -4.64 9.69 -39.93
C LEU A 297 -4.51 10.56 -41.19
N GLY A 298 -3.69 11.62 -41.14
CA GLY A 298 -3.40 12.51 -42.27
C GLY A 298 -2.67 11.81 -43.43
N LEU A 299 -1.95 10.72 -43.15
CA LEU A 299 -1.35 9.83 -44.16
C LEU A 299 -2.33 8.79 -44.73
N GLY A 300 -3.60 8.83 -44.33
CA GLY A 300 -4.65 7.92 -44.79
C GLY A 300 -4.77 6.63 -43.99
N SER A 301 -4.10 6.49 -42.83
CA SER A 301 -4.26 5.32 -41.96
C SER A 301 -5.68 5.24 -41.40
N THR A 302 -6.22 4.03 -41.32
CA THR A 302 -7.44 3.78 -40.54
C THR A 302 -7.17 3.92 -39.04
N ARG A 303 -8.22 4.13 -38.24
CA ARG A 303 -8.10 4.21 -36.76
C ARG A 303 -7.41 2.97 -36.18
N GLY A 304 -7.71 1.78 -36.70
CA GLY A 304 -7.07 0.53 -36.25
C GLY A 304 -5.59 0.44 -36.62
N GLU A 305 -5.21 0.91 -37.81
CA GLU A 305 -3.80 0.98 -38.22
C GLU A 305 -3.01 2.00 -37.39
N MET A 306 -3.57 3.19 -37.18
CA MET A 306 -2.99 4.22 -36.32
C MET A 306 -2.72 3.68 -34.90
N ILE A 307 -3.68 2.95 -34.32
CA ILE A 307 -3.50 2.36 -32.99
C ILE A 307 -2.39 1.31 -33.00
N ARG A 308 -2.39 0.38 -33.97
CA ARG A 308 -1.44 -0.73 -34.00
C ARG A 308 -0.02 -0.34 -34.38
N GLN A 309 0.14 0.64 -35.27
CA GLN A 309 1.42 0.98 -35.87
C GLN A 309 2.06 2.22 -35.24
N VAL A 310 1.29 3.08 -34.57
CA VAL A 310 1.81 4.33 -33.98
C VAL A 310 1.60 4.36 -32.47
N VAL A 311 0.35 4.27 -32.01
CA VAL A 311 0.04 4.47 -30.59
C VAL A 311 0.56 3.32 -29.73
N LEU A 312 0.27 2.06 -30.07
CA LEU A 312 0.70 0.91 -29.28
C LEU A 312 2.24 0.77 -29.22
N PRO A 313 2.99 0.92 -30.32
CA PRO A 313 4.45 0.92 -30.26
C PRO A 313 5.02 2.06 -29.41
N ALA A 314 4.45 3.27 -29.49
CA ALA A 314 4.87 4.40 -28.66
C ALA A 314 4.53 4.19 -27.16
N ALA A 315 3.38 3.57 -26.86
CA ALA A 315 2.93 3.27 -25.51
C ALA A 315 3.53 1.98 -24.92
N LEU A 316 4.12 1.11 -25.74
CA LEU A 316 4.61 -0.22 -25.36
C LEU A 316 5.50 -0.21 -24.10
N PRO A 317 6.47 0.70 -23.93
CA PRO A 317 7.33 0.70 -22.74
C PRO A 317 6.56 0.91 -21.45
N GLY A 318 5.59 1.83 -21.46
CA GLY A 318 4.73 2.10 -20.32
C GLY A 318 3.73 0.97 -20.08
N ILE A 319 3.19 0.34 -21.14
CA ILE A 319 2.32 -0.84 -21.01
C ILE A 319 3.10 -2.01 -20.38
N VAL A 320 4.32 -2.29 -20.86
CA VAL A 320 5.17 -3.35 -20.30
C VAL A 320 5.51 -3.06 -18.83
N SER A 321 5.82 -1.80 -18.48
CA SER A 321 6.00 -1.41 -17.09
C SER A 321 4.75 -1.62 -16.24
N GLY A 322 3.58 -1.24 -16.75
CA GLY A 322 2.30 -1.47 -16.07
C GLY A 322 2.01 -2.95 -15.85
N MET A 323 2.33 -3.79 -16.83
CA MET A 323 2.23 -5.26 -16.73
C MET A 323 3.20 -5.83 -15.69
N LEU A 324 4.45 -5.37 -15.66
CA LEU A 324 5.43 -5.81 -14.65
C LEU A 324 5.02 -5.41 -13.24
N LEU A 325 4.44 -4.22 -13.06
CA LEU A 325 3.85 -3.79 -11.79
C LEU A 325 2.66 -4.67 -11.39
N ALA A 326 1.84 -5.08 -12.36
CA ALA A 326 0.71 -5.99 -12.12
C ALA A 326 1.18 -7.39 -11.68
N VAL A 327 2.23 -7.92 -12.32
CA VAL A 327 2.91 -9.16 -11.91
C VAL A 327 3.49 -9.03 -10.51
N SER A 328 4.18 -7.92 -10.19
CA SER A 328 4.72 -7.69 -8.84
C SER A 328 3.63 -7.66 -7.78
N ARG A 329 2.45 -7.11 -8.11
CA ARG A 329 1.29 -7.12 -7.21
C ARG A 329 0.70 -8.53 -7.04
N ALA A 330 0.60 -9.30 -8.11
CA ALA A 330 0.10 -10.68 -8.07
C ALA A 330 0.98 -11.59 -7.19
N ILE A 331 2.30 -11.47 -7.33
CA ILE A 331 3.29 -12.23 -6.54
C ILE A 331 3.17 -11.90 -5.04
N GLY A 332 2.87 -10.64 -4.71
CA GLY A 332 2.66 -10.17 -3.34
C GLY A 332 1.23 -10.34 -2.82
N GLU A 333 0.33 -10.95 -3.59
CA GLU A 333 -1.05 -11.16 -3.14
C GLU A 333 -1.07 -12.14 -1.96
N THR A 334 -1.81 -11.77 -0.92
CA THR A 334 -1.82 -12.50 0.35
C THR A 334 -3.21 -13.00 0.69
N MET A 335 -4.26 -12.19 0.57
CA MET A 335 -5.56 -12.55 1.15
C MET A 335 -6.34 -13.50 0.26
N ILE A 336 -6.30 -13.31 -1.07
CA ILE A 336 -6.97 -14.25 -1.98
C ILE A 336 -6.38 -15.65 -1.84
N VAL A 337 -5.05 -15.74 -1.81
CA VAL A 337 -4.34 -17.03 -1.74
C VAL A 337 -4.44 -17.68 -0.36
N VAL A 338 -4.43 -16.92 0.75
CA VAL A 338 -4.67 -17.46 2.10
C VAL A 338 -6.06 -18.09 2.23
N MET A 339 -7.06 -17.56 1.52
CA MET A 339 -8.43 -18.06 1.64
C MET A 339 -8.78 -19.14 0.61
N ALA A 340 -8.14 -19.13 -0.56
CA ALA A 340 -8.54 -19.97 -1.69
C ALA A 340 -7.47 -20.93 -2.22
N ALA A 341 -6.19 -20.73 -1.88
CA ALA A 341 -5.12 -21.66 -2.22
C ALA A 341 -4.92 -22.67 -1.09
N GLY A 342 -4.21 -23.76 -1.41
CA GLY A 342 -3.97 -24.83 -0.47
C GLY A 342 -2.88 -24.55 0.55
N MET A 343 -2.85 -25.38 1.60
CA MET A 343 -1.78 -25.37 2.61
C MET A 343 -0.64 -26.34 2.28
N ALA A 344 -0.87 -27.30 1.38
CA ALA A 344 0.12 -28.30 1.00
C ALA A 344 1.10 -27.73 -0.04
N ALA A 345 2.39 -27.86 0.25
CA ALA A 345 3.45 -27.41 -0.63
C ALA A 345 3.80 -28.46 -1.70
N ASN A 346 2.90 -28.62 -2.67
CA ASN A 346 3.10 -29.54 -3.79
C ASN A 346 3.86 -28.86 -4.93
N LEU A 347 4.94 -29.48 -5.41
CA LEU A 347 5.65 -29.04 -6.61
C LEU A 347 4.95 -29.61 -7.84
N THR A 348 3.99 -28.86 -8.40
CA THR A 348 3.18 -29.27 -9.54
C THR A 348 2.96 -28.12 -10.51
N ALA A 349 2.80 -28.44 -11.79
CA ALA A 349 2.37 -27.50 -12.83
C ALA A 349 0.87 -27.62 -13.14
N ASN A 350 0.17 -28.57 -12.49
CA ASN A 350 -1.25 -28.80 -12.72
C ASN A 350 -2.09 -27.73 -11.99
N PRO A 351 -2.84 -26.88 -12.71
CA PRO A 351 -3.61 -25.81 -12.08
C PRO A 351 -4.81 -26.33 -11.27
N LEU A 352 -5.22 -27.59 -11.47
CA LEU A 352 -6.34 -28.22 -10.77
C LEU A 352 -5.95 -28.77 -9.40
N GLU A 353 -4.66 -28.88 -9.13
CA GLU A 353 -4.12 -29.37 -7.87
C GLU A 353 -4.00 -28.26 -6.82
N SER A 354 -3.94 -28.70 -5.57
CA SER A 354 -3.70 -27.83 -4.43
C SER A 354 -2.23 -27.43 -4.38
N VAL A 355 -1.97 -26.13 -4.37
CA VAL A 355 -0.64 -25.55 -4.18
C VAL A 355 -0.72 -24.47 -3.11
N THR A 356 0.39 -24.25 -2.43
CA THR A 356 0.54 -23.13 -1.49
C THR A 356 1.49 -22.07 -2.05
N THR A 357 1.50 -20.89 -1.46
CA THR A 357 2.32 -19.75 -1.90
C THR A 357 3.25 -19.27 -0.81
N VAL A 358 4.26 -18.48 -1.19
CA VAL A 358 5.18 -17.85 -0.24
C VAL A 358 4.41 -17.02 0.81
N THR A 359 3.41 -16.22 0.39
CA THR A 359 2.64 -15.35 1.29
C THR A 359 1.75 -16.14 2.25
N VAL A 360 1.13 -17.23 1.80
CA VAL A 360 0.37 -18.16 2.66
C VAL A 360 1.26 -18.74 3.75
N GLN A 361 2.48 -19.17 3.39
CA GLN A 361 3.42 -19.72 4.35
C GLN A 361 3.94 -18.68 5.33
N ILE A 362 4.18 -17.43 4.91
CA ILE A 362 4.55 -16.34 5.83
C ILE A 362 3.46 -16.15 6.89
N VAL A 363 2.18 -16.05 6.48
CA VAL A 363 1.05 -15.89 7.42
C VAL A 363 0.96 -17.09 8.37
N THR A 364 1.07 -18.30 7.83
CA THR A 364 0.93 -19.54 8.60
C THR A 364 2.04 -19.72 9.64
N LEU A 365 3.27 -19.33 9.30
CA LEU A 365 4.42 -19.45 10.19
C LEU A 365 4.45 -18.40 11.30
N LEU A 366 3.86 -17.23 11.05
CA LEU A 366 3.76 -16.13 12.02
C LEU A 366 2.50 -16.17 12.87
N THR A 367 1.57 -17.09 12.58
CA THR A 367 0.34 -17.27 13.34
C THR A 367 0.52 -18.43 14.34
N GLY A 368 0.35 -18.14 15.64
CA GLY A 368 0.34 -19.12 16.74
C GLY A 368 1.37 -18.84 17.85
N ASP A 369 1.32 -19.63 18.93
CA ASP A 369 2.19 -19.49 20.10
C ASP A 369 3.55 -20.19 19.88
N GLN A 370 4.32 -19.75 18.89
CA GLN A 370 5.64 -20.33 18.58
C GLN A 370 6.77 -19.60 19.32
N GLU A 371 7.83 -20.33 19.67
CA GLU A 371 9.05 -19.71 20.17
C GLU A 371 9.68 -18.81 19.08
N PHE A 372 10.02 -17.58 19.46
CA PHE A 372 10.57 -16.58 18.54
C PHE A 372 11.91 -17.02 17.93
N ASP A 373 12.72 -17.80 18.66
CA ASP A 373 14.02 -18.32 18.17
C ASP A 373 13.90 -19.72 17.52
N SER A 374 12.71 -20.19 17.14
CA SER A 374 12.60 -21.44 16.40
C SER A 374 12.97 -21.25 14.92
N ALA A 375 13.59 -22.26 14.29
CA ALA A 375 13.89 -22.22 12.85
C ALA A 375 12.63 -22.04 12.00
N LYS A 376 11.48 -22.51 12.50
CA LYS A 376 10.16 -22.37 11.89
C LYS A 376 9.70 -20.91 11.82
N THR A 377 9.81 -20.15 12.92
CA THR A 377 9.46 -18.73 12.95
C THR A 377 10.42 -17.91 12.07
N LEU A 378 11.72 -18.19 12.18
CA LEU A 378 12.77 -17.50 11.40
C LEU A 378 12.63 -17.75 9.88
N ALA A 379 12.08 -18.89 9.46
CA ALA A 379 11.82 -19.19 8.06
C ALA A 379 10.84 -18.19 7.41
N ALA A 380 9.91 -17.61 8.15
CA ALA A 380 9.00 -16.59 7.63
C ALA A 380 9.74 -15.33 7.20
N PHE A 381 10.78 -14.92 7.94
CA PHE A 381 11.62 -13.79 7.57
C PHE A 381 12.46 -14.10 6.33
N ALA A 382 13.01 -15.30 6.22
CA ALA A 382 13.74 -15.73 5.02
C ALA A 382 12.84 -15.76 3.77
N LEU A 383 11.61 -16.26 3.89
CA LEU A 383 10.61 -16.18 2.82
C LEU A 383 10.28 -14.72 2.47
N GLY A 384 10.10 -13.86 3.47
CA GLY A 384 9.88 -12.42 3.29
C GLY A 384 11.03 -11.73 2.59
N LEU A 385 12.28 -12.08 2.91
CA LEU A 385 13.48 -11.57 2.26
C LEU A 385 13.52 -11.98 0.78
N VAL A 386 13.23 -13.24 0.45
CA VAL A 386 13.18 -13.69 -0.94
C VAL A 386 12.09 -12.95 -1.71
N LEU A 387 10.89 -12.84 -1.15
CA LEU A 387 9.78 -12.11 -1.78
C LEU A 387 10.13 -10.63 -2.01
N PHE A 388 10.77 -9.99 -1.03
CA PHE A 388 11.27 -8.63 -1.14
C PHE A 388 12.31 -8.50 -2.26
N VAL A 389 13.28 -9.40 -2.33
CA VAL A 389 14.31 -9.39 -3.38
C VAL A 389 13.69 -9.59 -4.78
N ILE A 390 12.78 -10.55 -4.93
CA ILE A 390 12.09 -10.80 -6.21
C ILE A 390 11.28 -9.57 -6.65
N THR A 391 10.48 -9.01 -5.75
CA THR A 391 9.65 -7.83 -6.06
C THR A 391 10.49 -6.60 -6.34
N LEU A 392 11.58 -6.38 -5.60
CA LEU A 392 12.53 -5.30 -5.87
C LEU A 392 13.18 -5.46 -7.25
N MET A 393 13.64 -6.66 -7.60
CA MET A 393 14.22 -6.95 -8.92
C MET A 393 13.22 -6.65 -10.05
N LEU A 394 11.97 -7.11 -9.93
CA LEU A 394 10.93 -6.84 -10.92
C LEU A 394 10.64 -5.34 -11.08
N ASN A 395 10.57 -4.62 -9.96
CA ASN A 395 10.33 -3.17 -9.98
C ASN A 395 11.51 -2.40 -10.59
N VAL A 396 12.75 -2.79 -10.30
CA VAL A 396 13.94 -2.20 -10.92
C VAL A 396 13.97 -2.46 -12.42
N ILE A 397 13.66 -3.68 -12.85
CA ILE A 397 13.56 -4.03 -14.28
C ILE A 397 12.47 -3.20 -14.96
N ALA A 398 11.30 -3.04 -14.33
CA ALA A 398 10.22 -2.21 -14.87
C ALA A 398 10.67 -0.76 -15.11
N LEU A 399 11.38 -0.16 -14.13
CA LEU A 399 11.93 1.20 -14.28
C LEU A 399 12.97 1.30 -15.39
N GLN A 400 13.86 0.31 -15.51
CA GLN A 400 14.86 0.29 -16.58
C GLN A 400 14.20 0.20 -17.96
N VAL A 401 13.15 -0.60 -18.10
CA VAL A 401 12.37 -0.67 -19.35
C VAL A 401 11.79 0.70 -19.68
N VAL A 402 11.15 1.40 -18.75
CA VAL A 402 10.58 2.74 -19.01
C VAL A 402 11.66 3.74 -19.46
N ASN A 403 12.78 3.80 -18.73
CA ASN A 403 13.82 4.80 -18.99
C ASN A 403 14.47 4.63 -20.36
N LYS A 404 14.69 3.39 -20.81
CA LYS A 404 15.34 3.10 -22.10
C LYS A 404 14.55 3.61 -23.31
N TYR A 405 13.23 3.69 -23.23
CA TYR A 405 12.39 4.11 -24.36
C TYR A 405 11.92 5.57 -24.28
N ARG A 406 12.05 6.23 -23.13
CA ARG A 406 11.79 7.68 -23.02
C ARG A 406 12.79 8.50 -23.84
N GLU A 407 14.01 7.99 -24.03
CA GLU A 407 15.07 8.62 -24.82
C GLU A 407 14.85 8.60 -26.34
N GLN A 408 13.83 7.89 -26.86
CA GLN A 408 13.62 7.73 -28.31
C GLN A 408 12.58 8.69 -28.93
N TYR A 409 11.85 9.46 -28.12
CA TYR A 409 10.75 10.31 -28.59
C TYR A 409 10.83 11.78 -28.14
N ASP A 410 11.86 12.15 -27.38
CA ASP A 410 12.34 13.53 -27.21
C ASP A 410 13.40 13.81 -28.29
#